data_AF-A0A2P4Z7U5-F1
#
_entry.id   AF-A0A2P4Z7U5-F1
#
_cell.length_a   1.000
_cell.length_b   1.000
_cell.length_c   1.000
_cell.angle_alpha   90.00
_cell.angle_beta   90.00
_cell.angle_gamma   90.00
#
_symmetry.space_group_name_H-M   'P 1'
#
loop_
_entity.id
_entity.type
_entity.pdbx_description
1 polymer ?
#
loop_
_entity_poly.entity_id
_entity_poly.type
_entity_poly.pdbx_seq_one_letter_code
_entity_poly.pdbx_strand_id
1 'polypeptide(L)'
;MAPMPHLTLVTNGDEESAEKVQVVGQNLASKLANPSPLAMGGFATSLLTVSLAMMGFRGVSNQTVFVGDLCFVACVALIISAQWEMVRGNTFSYTVLSAFGLFYGGYGAIMIPSLGIVDAFGGYTPEYYNSMGFFVLIWAVLNIFFLVASVAFNIVYICIFITIELCFTLEASSYFTRADGNARLSAALMKAAGVFGFLAGLLGFYATAHYLCQDVLPFNIPMGDTSRVVKRWKKVKNVV
;
A
#
# COMPACT_ATOMS: atom_id res chain seq x y z
N MET A 1 12.78 32.85 69.03
CA MET A 1 13.85 31.87 69.34
C MET A 1 13.18 30.69 70.04
N ALA A 2 13.53 29.46 69.63
CA ALA A 2 13.05 28.12 70.07
C ALA A 2 11.75 27.59 69.42
N PRO A 3 11.56 26.26 69.24
CA PRO A 3 12.53 25.15 69.03
C PRO A 3 12.15 24.24 67.83
N MET A 4 13.08 23.40 67.31
CA MET A 4 12.72 22.21 66.50
C MET A 4 12.43 21.01 67.42
N PRO A 5 11.37 20.23 67.16
CA PRO A 5 11.53 18.77 67.01
C PRO A 5 10.48 18.18 66.01
N HIS A 6 10.48 16.95 65.50
CA HIS A 6 11.12 15.68 65.81
C HIS A 6 11.17 14.87 64.49
N LEU A 7 12.28 14.21 64.18
CA LEU A 7 12.35 13.21 63.12
C LEU A 7 11.76 11.90 63.67
N THR A 8 10.58 11.49 63.21
CA THR A 8 10.00 10.19 63.56
C THR A 8 10.56 9.15 62.59
N LEU A 9 11.38 8.24 63.11
CA LEU A 9 11.77 7.01 62.42
C LEU A 9 10.52 6.15 62.23
N VAL A 10 10.03 6.03 61.00
CA VAL A 10 9.12 4.94 60.63
C VAL A 10 9.97 3.68 60.58
N THR A 11 9.69 2.80 61.54
CA THR A 11 10.29 1.49 61.72
C THR A 11 9.97 0.57 60.55
N ASN A 12 10.98 -0.19 60.09
CA ASN A 12 10.87 -1.27 59.11
C ASN A 12 9.59 -2.11 59.34
N GLY A 13 8.63 -2.00 58.41
CA GLY A 13 7.34 -2.67 58.49
C GLY A 13 6.47 -2.52 57.24
N ASP A 14 6.66 -1.47 56.44
CA ASP A 14 5.75 -1.14 55.33
C ASP A 14 6.42 -1.17 53.94
N GLU A 15 7.37 -2.08 53.69
CA GLU A 15 8.01 -2.25 52.37
C GLU A 15 7.14 -3.00 51.33
N GLU A 16 5.90 -3.37 51.65
CA GLU A 16 5.00 -4.09 50.73
C GLU A 16 3.91 -3.22 50.10
N SER A 17 4.24 -1.97 49.77
CA SER A 17 3.41 -1.17 48.84
C SER A 17 4.22 -0.07 48.15
N ALA A 18 5.48 -0.36 47.81
CA ALA A 18 6.15 0.34 46.73
C ALA A 18 5.37 0.04 45.44
N GLU A 19 4.40 0.89 45.17
CA GLU A 19 3.78 1.14 43.89
C GLU A 19 4.83 0.91 42.81
N LYS A 20 4.74 -0.24 42.14
CA LYS A 20 5.36 -0.39 40.82
C LYS A 20 4.64 0.63 39.97
N VAL A 21 5.14 1.86 39.96
CA VAL A 21 4.98 2.79 38.87
C VAL A 21 5.69 2.11 37.71
N GLN A 22 4.99 1.13 37.14
CA GLN A 22 5.21 0.65 35.81
C GLN A 22 4.93 1.92 35.01
N VAL A 23 5.98 2.68 34.73
CA VAL A 23 6.02 3.51 33.54
C VAL A 23 5.87 2.51 32.42
N VAL A 24 4.62 2.09 32.18
CA VAL A 24 4.17 1.55 30.91
C VAL A 24 4.55 2.69 30.00
N GLY A 25 5.73 2.61 29.39
CA GLY A 25 6.08 3.45 28.27
C GLY A 25 4.96 3.20 27.29
N GLN A 26 3.95 4.06 27.34
CA GLN A 26 2.76 3.94 26.51
C GLN A 26 3.31 4.02 25.10
N ASN A 27 3.37 2.86 24.46
CA ASN A 27 3.97 2.68 23.16
C ASN A 27 3.29 3.73 22.27
N LEU A 28 4.02 4.70 21.73
CA LEU A 28 3.42 5.84 21.02
C LEU A 28 2.42 5.36 19.93
N ALA A 29 2.70 4.18 19.36
CA ALA A 29 1.83 3.44 18.45
C ALA A 29 0.42 3.13 18.96
N SER A 30 0.18 3.01 20.28
CA SER A 30 -1.14 2.74 20.87
C SER A 30 -1.99 3.99 21.08
N LYS A 31 -1.45 5.19 20.79
CA LYS A 31 -2.18 6.47 20.90
C LYS A 31 -2.48 7.12 19.54
N LEU A 32 -1.87 6.63 18.47
CA LEU A 32 -2.01 7.19 17.12
C LEU A 32 -3.12 6.49 16.35
N ALA A 33 -3.80 7.24 15.48
CA ALA A 33 -4.78 6.68 14.55
C ALA A 33 -4.13 5.67 13.60
N ASN A 34 -4.87 4.64 13.19
CA ASN A 34 -4.42 3.70 12.18
C ASN A 34 -4.55 4.36 10.78
N PRO A 35 -3.44 4.57 10.03
CA PRO A 35 -3.52 5.17 8.70
C PRO A 35 -3.90 4.16 7.61
N SER A 36 -3.88 2.86 7.91
CA SER A 36 -4.11 1.78 6.93
C SER A 36 -5.47 1.85 6.20
N PRO A 37 -6.61 2.17 6.86
CA PRO A 37 -7.88 2.33 6.15
C PRO A 37 -7.84 3.37 5.03
N LEU A 38 -7.24 4.53 5.29
CA LEU A 38 -7.13 5.61 4.30
C LEU A 38 -6.24 5.17 3.13
N ALA A 39 -5.09 4.56 3.45
CA ALA A 39 -4.16 4.07 2.45
C ALA A 39 -4.80 3.03 1.52
N MET A 40 -5.43 2.00 2.10
CA MET A 40 -6.06 0.92 1.34
C MET A 40 -7.30 1.41 0.57
N GLY A 41 -8.07 2.34 1.15
CA GLY A 41 -9.24 2.93 0.50
C GLY A 41 -8.85 3.79 -0.70
N GLY A 42 -7.83 4.63 -0.57
CA GLY A 42 -7.31 5.46 -1.66
C GLY A 42 -6.69 4.64 -2.80
N PHE A 43 -5.92 3.62 -2.45
CA PHE A 43 -5.41 2.60 -3.37
C PHE A 43 -6.55 1.91 -4.13
N ALA A 44 -7.51 1.34 -3.41
CA ALA A 44 -8.60 0.57 -3.99
C ALA A 44 -9.47 1.42 -4.92
N THR A 45 -9.81 2.63 -4.49
CA THR A 45 -10.65 3.56 -5.27
C THR A 45 -10.00 3.88 -6.60
N SER A 46 -8.74 4.31 -6.59
CA SER A 46 -8.04 4.76 -7.79
C SER A 46 -7.69 3.60 -8.73
N LEU A 47 -7.28 2.45 -8.18
CA LEU A 47 -6.97 1.27 -9.00
C LEU A 47 -8.22 0.73 -9.68
N LEU A 48 -9.34 0.64 -8.94
CA LEU A 48 -10.57 0.08 -9.46
C LEU A 48 -11.18 0.97 -10.55
N THR A 49 -11.13 2.30 -10.41
CA THR A 49 -11.62 3.23 -11.44
C THR A 49 -10.82 3.12 -12.73
N VAL A 50 -9.48 3.11 -12.65
CA VAL A 50 -8.60 2.92 -13.82
C VAL A 50 -8.80 1.54 -14.45
N SER A 51 -8.93 0.49 -13.64
CA SER A 51 -9.13 -0.88 -14.10
C SER A 51 -10.43 -1.06 -14.88
N LEU A 52 -11.52 -0.40 -14.47
CA LEU A 52 -12.78 -0.40 -15.22
C LEU A 52 -12.60 0.16 -16.62
N ALA A 53 -11.81 1.23 -16.78
CA ALA A 53 -11.48 1.79 -18.08
C ALA A 53 -10.53 0.91 -18.89
N MET A 54 -9.54 0.27 -18.27
CA MET A 54 -8.68 -0.73 -18.94
C MET A 54 -9.50 -1.88 -19.53
N MET A 55 -10.56 -2.31 -18.83
CA MET A 55 -11.47 -3.36 -19.28
C MET A 55 -12.48 -2.88 -20.34
N GLY A 56 -12.62 -1.57 -20.56
CA GLY A 56 -13.59 -1.01 -21.51
C GLY A 56 -15.02 -0.96 -20.97
N PHE A 57 -15.22 -0.95 -19.65
CA PHE A 57 -16.55 -0.94 -19.06
C PHE A 57 -17.35 0.28 -19.54
N ARG A 58 -18.60 0.05 -19.92
CA ARG A 58 -19.50 1.08 -20.50
C ARG A 58 -18.91 1.82 -21.72
N GLY A 59 -17.98 1.21 -22.45
CA GLY A 59 -17.31 1.82 -23.60
C GLY A 59 -16.25 2.86 -23.23
N VAL A 60 -15.89 2.99 -21.96
CA VAL A 60 -14.84 3.90 -21.48
C VAL A 60 -13.49 3.20 -21.61
N SER A 61 -12.59 3.78 -22.40
CA SER A 61 -11.20 3.33 -22.54
C SER A 61 -10.18 4.44 -22.34
N ASN A 62 -10.63 5.70 -22.35
CA ASN A 62 -9.81 6.85 -22.02
C ASN A 62 -9.72 6.98 -20.49
N GLN A 63 -8.51 6.94 -19.96
CA GLN A 63 -8.25 6.97 -18.53
C GLN A 63 -7.99 8.39 -17.99
N THR A 64 -7.85 9.43 -18.83
CA THR A 64 -7.39 10.78 -18.42
C THR A 64 -8.25 11.41 -17.33
N VAL A 65 -9.55 11.11 -17.28
CA VAL A 65 -10.43 11.62 -16.21
C VAL A 65 -10.01 11.14 -14.82
N PHE A 66 -9.36 9.97 -14.72
CA PHE A 66 -8.92 9.38 -13.45
C PHE A 66 -7.60 9.96 -12.94
N VAL A 67 -6.99 10.92 -13.64
CA VAL A 67 -5.85 11.69 -13.11
C VAL A 67 -6.18 12.31 -11.76
N GLY A 68 -7.42 12.74 -11.54
CA GLY A 68 -7.89 13.22 -10.24
C GLY A 68 -7.71 12.17 -9.14
N ASP A 69 -8.15 10.94 -9.39
CA ASP A 69 -8.00 9.83 -8.44
C ASP A 69 -6.52 9.47 -8.24
N LEU A 70 -5.77 9.33 -9.33
CA LEU A 70 -4.34 8.99 -9.30
C LEU A 70 -3.52 9.99 -8.48
N CYS A 71 -3.64 11.28 -8.77
CA CYS A 71 -2.81 12.33 -8.19
C CYS A 71 -3.31 12.81 -6.81
N PHE A 72 -4.61 12.81 -6.54
CA PHE A 72 -5.15 13.36 -5.29
C PHE A 72 -5.71 12.29 -4.35
N VAL A 73 -6.34 11.23 -4.86
CA VAL A 73 -6.89 10.20 -3.99
C VAL A 73 -5.79 9.22 -3.62
N ALA A 74 -5.21 8.50 -4.57
CA ALA A 74 -4.14 7.54 -4.27
C ALA A 74 -2.85 8.22 -3.80
N CYS A 75 -2.23 9.08 -4.62
CA CYS A 75 -0.91 9.63 -4.31
C CYS A 75 -0.88 10.33 -2.94
N VAL A 76 -1.78 11.28 -2.70
CA VAL A 76 -1.81 12.03 -1.43
C VAL A 76 -2.17 11.11 -0.25
N ALA A 77 -3.22 10.28 -0.36
CA ALA A 77 -3.63 9.41 0.75
C ALA A 77 -2.52 8.42 1.14
N LEU A 78 -1.85 7.82 0.15
CA LEU A 78 -0.79 6.85 0.40
C LEU A 78 0.46 7.51 0.99
N ILE A 79 0.90 8.66 0.46
CA ILE A 79 2.07 9.37 0.98
C ILE A 79 1.83 9.85 2.42
N ILE A 80 0.65 10.42 2.71
CA ILE A 80 0.29 10.82 4.07
C ILE A 80 0.28 9.61 5.00
N SER A 81 -0.38 8.53 4.59
CA SER A 81 -0.47 7.31 5.39
C SER A 81 0.91 6.69 5.64
N ALA A 82 1.81 6.75 4.65
CA ALA A 82 3.17 6.29 4.79
C ALA A 82 3.92 7.04 5.90
N GLN A 83 3.78 8.36 5.99
CA GLN A 83 4.47 9.14 7.03
C GLN A 83 4.05 8.68 8.44
N TRP A 84 2.76 8.36 8.62
CA TRP A 84 2.27 7.84 9.89
C TRP A 84 2.75 6.41 10.17
N GLU A 85 2.88 5.56 9.15
CA GLU A 85 3.50 4.24 9.31
C GLU A 85 4.98 4.32 9.68
N MET A 86 5.72 5.33 9.19
CA MET A 86 7.08 5.61 9.62
C MET A 86 7.14 5.98 11.11
N VAL A 87 6.24 6.85 11.59
CA VAL A 87 6.14 7.20 13.02
C VAL A 87 5.82 5.97 13.89
N ARG A 88 5.03 5.03 13.36
CA ARG A 88 4.72 3.75 14.02
C ARG A 88 5.86 2.73 13.94
N GLY A 89 6.95 3.03 13.24
CA GLY A 89 8.10 2.14 13.06
C GLY A 89 7.86 0.98 12.08
N ASN A 90 6.84 1.08 11.22
CA ASN A 90 6.52 0.05 10.23
C ASN A 90 7.19 0.35 8.88
N THR A 91 8.45 -0.07 8.74
CA THR A 91 9.25 0.13 7.52
C THR A 91 8.62 -0.48 6.27
N PHE A 92 7.99 -1.65 6.40
CA PHE A 92 7.38 -2.31 5.24
C PHE A 92 6.22 -1.48 4.69
N SER A 93 5.25 -1.14 5.53
CA SER A 93 4.10 -0.33 5.10
C SER A 93 4.55 1.07 4.65
N TYR A 94 5.48 1.72 5.35
CA TYR A 94 6.05 2.99 4.89
C TYR A 94 6.58 2.90 3.46
N THR A 95 7.39 1.89 3.17
CA THR A 95 8.04 1.74 1.86
C THR A 95 7.02 1.43 0.77
N VAL A 96 6.12 0.49 1.02
CA VAL A 96 5.06 0.07 0.08
C VAL A 96 4.14 1.24 -0.24
N LEU A 97 3.63 1.93 0.78
CA LEU A 97 2.69 3.03 0.60
C LEU A 97 3.37 4.21 -0.10
N SER A 98 4.61 4.55 0.26
CA SER A 98 5.35 5.60 -0.43
C SER A 98 5.59 5.26 -1.90
N ALA A 99 6.02 4.04 -2.19
CA ALA A 99 6.28 3.56 -3.54
C ALA A 99 5.02 3.64 -4.41
N PHE A 100 3.90 3.07 -3.96
CA PHE A 100 2.65 3.13 -4.73
C PHE A 100 2.08 4.54 -4.84
N GLY A 101 2.18 5.36 -3.79
CA GLY A 101 1.75 6.76 -3.85
C GLY A 101 2.49 7.53 -4.95
N LEU A 102 3.81 7.38 -5.02
CA LEU A 102 4.65 7.97 -6.05
C LEU A 102 4.39 7.38 -7.45
N PHE A 103 4.13 6.08 -7.54
CA PHE A 103 3.71 5.45 -8.80
C PHE A 103 2.42 6.09 -9.32
N TYR A 104 1.37 6.19 -8.50
CA TYR A 104 0.10 6.77 -8.91
C TYR A 104 0.24 8.24 -9.31
N GLY A 105 1.00 9.02 -8.53
CA GLY A 105 1.29 10.42 -8.86
C GLY A 105 2.05 10.56 -10.17
N GLY A 106 3.08 9.72 -10.40
CA GLY A 106 3.85 9.71 -11.64
C GLY A 106 3.02 9.26 -12.85
N TYR A 107 2.24 8.19 -12.71
CA TYR A 107 1.36 7.68 -13.76
C TYR A 107 0.29 8.72 -14.13
N GLY A 108 -0.34 9.35 -13.13
CA GLY A 108 -1.28 10.44 -13.34
C GLY A 108 -0.64 11.66 -14.00
N ALA A 109 0.57 12.04 -13.60
CA ALA A 109 1.30 13.16 -14.21
C ALA A 109 1.55 12.95 -15.70
N ILE A 110 1.92 11.75 -16.14
CA ILE A 110 2.13 11.43 -17.56
C ILE A 110 0.89 11.73 -18.41
N MET A 111 -0.30 11.56 -17.82
CA MET A 111 -1.58 11.74 -18.50
C MET A 111 -2.09 13.19 -18.50
N ILE A 112 -1.43 14.11 -17.79
CA ILE A 112 -1.80 15.53 -17.75
C ILE A 112 -1.32 16.19 -19.06
N PRO A 113 -2.24 16.64 -19.94
CA PRO A 113 -1.84 17.19 -21.23
C PRO A 113 -0.94 18.43 -21.11
N SER A 114 -1.18 19.27 -20.10
CA SER A 114 -0.40 20.50 -19.89
C SER A 114 1.05 20.27 -19.45
N LEU A 115 1.44 19.04 -19.06
CA LEU A 115 2.83 18.69 -18.81
C LEU A 115 3.62 18.36 -20.09
N GLY A 116 2.94 18.25 -21.25
CA GLY A 116 3.59 18.13 -22.56
C GLY A 116 4.39 16.84 -22.78
N ILE A 117 4.20 15.81 -21.95
CA ILE A 117 4.99 14.57 -22.01
C ILE A 117 4.73 13.85 -23.34
N VAL A 118 3.47 13.65 -23.73
CA VAL A 118 3.10 13.03 -25.02
C VAL A 118 3.57 13.88 -26.20
N ASP A 119 3.49 15.21 -26.08
CA ASP A 119 3.90 16.14 -27.14
C ASP A 119 5.42 16.11 -27.36
N ALA A 120 6.21 15.87 -26.32
CA ALA A 120 7.67 15.72 -26.44
C ALA A 120 8.08 14.50 -27.31
N PHE A 121 7.22 13.48 -27.40
CA PHE A 121 7.40 12.35 -28.33
C PHE A 121 6.80 12.60 -29.72
N GLY A 122 6.17 13.75 -29.97
CA GLY A 122 5.40 14.02 -31.19
C GLY A 122 4.07 13.27 -31.26
N GLY A 123 3.50 12.87 -30.11
CA GLY A 123 2.27 12.09 -30.02
C GLY A 123 2.49 10.66 -29.49
N TYR A 124 1.50 9.80 -29.75
CA TYR A 124 1.54 8.39 -29.34
C TYR A 124 2.40 7.53 -30.30
N THR A 125 3.71 7.75 -30.28
CA THR A 125 4.69 7.04 -31.11
C THR A 125 5.06 5.67 -30.50
N PRO A 126 5.69 4.77 -31.28
CA PRO A 126 6.28 3.54 -30.73
C PRO A 126 7.28 3.81 -29.60
N GLU A 127 8.04 4.91 -29.67
CA GLU A 127 8.97 5.32 -28.62
C GLU A 127 8.25 5.71 -27.32
N TYR A 128 7.14 6.45 -27.41
CA TYR A 128 6.28 6.74 -26.27
C TYR A 128 5.75 5.45 -25.63
N TYR A 129 5.24 4.52 -26.43
CA TYR A 129 4.71 3.26 -25.91
C TYR A 129 5.80 2.39 -25.27
N ASN A 130 6.98 2.28 -25.87
CA ASN A 130 8.11 1.59 -25.24
C ASN A 130 8.52 2.24 -23.91
N SER A 131 8.51 3.57 -23.85
CA SER A 131 8.81 4.31 -22.62
C SER A 131 7.78 4.05 -21.51
N MET A 132 6.48 4.02 -21.87
CA MET A 132 5.41 3.63 -20.94
C MET A 132 5.54 2.18 -20.47
N GLY A 133 5.90 1.27 -21.38
CA GLY A 133 6.18 -0.12 -21.06
C GLY A 133 7.33 -0.24 -20.05
N PHE A 134 8.44 0.48 -20.25
CA PHE A 134 9.54 0.50 -19.29
C PHE A 134 9.14 1.11 -17.95
N PHE A 135 8.40 2.21 -17.95
CA PHE A 135 7.91 2.83 -16.73
C PHE A 135 7.16 1.81 -15.86
N VAL A 136 6.11 1.18 -16.40
CA VAL A 136 5.30 0.22 -15.65
C VAL A 136 6.07 -1.07 -15.31
N LEU A 137 6.93 -1.56 -16.22
CA LEU A 137 7.70 -2.78 -16.01
C LEU A 137 8.65 -2.68 -14.81
N ILE A 138 9.34 -1.54 -14.64
CA ILE A 138 10.25 -1.37 -13.49
C ILE A 138 9.48 -1.29 -12.17
N TRP A 139 8.26 -0.75 -12.18
CA TRP A 139 7.37 -0.83 -11.01
C TRP A 139 6.91 -2.26 -10.72
N ALA A 140 6.69 -3.10 -11.74
CA ALA A 140 6.47 -4.54 -11.55
C ALA A 140 7.67 -5.21 -10.87
N VAL A 141 8.90 -4.91 -11.33
CA VAL A 141 10.12 -5.44 -10.70
C VAL A 141 10.22 -5.05 -9.22
N LEU A 142 9.88 -3.79 -8.87
CA LEU A 142 9.84 -3.37 -7.47
C LEU A 142 8.77 -4.13 -6.67
N ASN A 143 7.60 -4.35 -7.28
CA ASN A 143 6.49 -5.09 -6.67
C ASN A 143 6.85 -6.53 -6.30
N ILE A 144 7.73 -7.20 -7.06
CA ILE A 144 8.23 -8.55 -6.71
C ILE A 144 8.87 -8.57 -5.32
N PHE A 145 9.65 -7.54 -4.95
CA PHE A 145 10.26 -7.47 -3.62
C PHE A 145 9.19 -7.34 -2.52
N PHE A 146 8.15 -6.55 -2.77
CA PHE A 146 7.03 -6.43 -1.85
C PHE A 146 6.23 -7.73 -1.75
N LEU A 147 5.99 -8.40 -2.87
CA LEU A 147 5.32 -9.70 -2.92
C LEU A 147 6.06 -10.74 -2.07
N VAL A 148 7.37 -10.87 -2.24
CA VAL A 148 8.19 -11.83 -1.46
C VAL A 148 8.13 -11.51 0.04
N ALA A 149 8.26 -10.24 0.40
CA ALA A 149 8.17 -9.80 1.79
C ALA A 149 6.75 -9.96 2.37
N SER A 150 5.70 -9.84 1.55
CA SER A 150 4.30 -9.94 1.97
C SER A 150 3.90 -11.29 2.54
N VAL A 151 4.64 -12.36 2.21
CA VAL A 151 4.42 -13.73 2.70
C VAL A 151 4.43 -13.79 4.24
N ALA A 152 5.12 -12.85 4.89
CA ALA A 152 5.18 -12.75 6.33
C ALA A 152 3.98 -12.07 7.01
N PHE A 153 3.05 -11.49 6.24
CA PHE A 153 1.94 -10.70 6.77
C PHE A 153 0.63 -11.48 6.80
N ASN A 154 -0.08 -11.53 5.67
CA ASN A 154 -1.36 -12.22 5.58
C ASN A 154 -1.72 -12.55 4.12
N ILE A 155 -2.65 -13.49 3.94
CA ILE A 155 -3.06 -13.99 2.62
C ILE A 155 -3.64 -12.88 1.74
N VAL A 156 -4.40 -11.94 2.30
CA VAL A 156 -5.00 -10.84 1.52
C VAL A 156 -3.93 -9.96 0.89
N TYR A 157 -2.89 -9.56 1.63
CA TYR A 157 -1.78 -8.79 1.06
C TYR A 157 -1.01 -9.58 0.00
N ILE A 158 -0.76 -10.87 0.23
CA ILE A 158 -0.13 -11.72 -0.78
C ILE A 158 -0.96 -11.70 -2.07
N CYS A 159 -2.27 -11.88 -1.96
CA CYS A 159 -3.17 -11.83 -3.12
C CYS A 159 -3.14 -10.46 -3.81
N ILE A 160 -3.13 -9.34 -3.05
CA ILE A 160 -3.01 -7.98 -3.62
C ILE A 160 -1.71 -7.85 -4.42
N PHE A 161 -0.58 -8.26 -3.86
CA PHE A 161 0.70 -8.12 -4.56
C PHE A 161 0.79 -9.02 -5.79
N ILE A 162 0.22 -10.24 -5.76
CA ILE A 162 0.14 -11.13 -6.93
C ILE A 162 -0.72 -10.50 -8.04
N THR A 163 -1.90 -9.97 -7.70
CA THR A 163 -2.77 -9.38 -8.71
C THR A 163 -2.19 -8.08 -9.25
N ILE A 164 -1.52 -7.25 -8.44
CA ILE A 164 -0.76 -6.10 -8.93
C ILE A 164 0.39 -6.53 -9.86
N GLU A 165 1.14 -7.58 -9.50
CA GLU A 165 2.24 -8.09 -10.33
C GLU A 165 1.77 -8.45 -11.74
N LEU A 166 0.66 -9.19 -11.81
CA LEU A 166 0.04 -9.56 -13.07
C LEU A 166 -0.53 -8.35 -13.81
N CYS A 167 -1.13 -7.40 -13.10
CA CYS A 167 -1.61 -6.14 -13.68
C CYS A 167 -0.48 -5.39 -14.37
N PHE A 168 0.59 -5.05 -13.66
CA PHE A 168 1.70 -4.26 -14.20
C PHE A 168 2.44 -4.99 -15.31
N THR A 169 2.67 -6.29 -15.18
CA THR A 169 3.35 -7.09 -16.22
C THR A 169 2.54 -7.11 -17.52
N LEU A 170 1.22 -7.31 -17.43
CA LEU A 170 0.35 -7.34 -18.60
C LEU A 170 0.14 -5.94 -19.19
N GLU A 171 0.09 -4.90 -18.36
CA GLU A 171 0.00 -3.50 -18.78
C GLU A 171 1.26 -3.07 -19.54
N ALA A 172 2.45 -3.34 -19.01
CA ALA A 172 3.71 -3.10 -19.70
C ALA A 172 3.76 -3.84 -21.05
N SER A 173 3.37 -5.12 -21.06
CA SER A 173 3.30 -5.93 -22.29
C SER A 173 2.31 -5.35 -23.31
N SER A 174 1.20 -4.77 -22.84
CA SER A 174 0.22 -4.12 -23.70
C SER A 174 0.81 -2.89 -24.40
N TYR A 175 1.72 -2.16 -23.76
CA TYR A 175 2.43 -1.04 -24.35
C TYR A 175 3.49 -1.49 -25.36
N PHE A 176 4.30 -2.50 -25.04
CA PHE A 176 5.30 -3.02 -25.99
C PHE A 176 4.65 -3.58 -27.26
N THR A 177 3.59 -4.38 -27.12
CA THR A 177 2.84 -4.90 -28.27
C THR A 177 2.14 -3.81 -29.07
N ARG A 178 1.81 -2.67 -28.44
CA ARG A 178 1.30 -1.49 -29.13
C ARG A 178 2.40 -0.83 -29.97
N ALA A 179 3.61 -0.73 -29.43
CA ALA A 179 4.79 -0.21 -30.14
C ALA A 179 5.14 -1.09 -31.35
N ASP A 180 4.97 -2.41 -31.24
CA ASP A 180 5.16 -3.38 -32.33
C ASP A 180 4.05 -3.34 -33.40
N GLY A 181 3.06 -2.46 -33.27
CA GLY A 181 1.95 -2.31 -34.20
C GLY A 181 0.81 -3.34 -34.02
N ASN A 182 0.88 -4.21 -33.01
CA ASN A 182 -0.16 -5.21 -32.74
C ASN A 182 -1.27 -4.65 -31.83
N ALA A 183 -2.09 -3.76 -32.39
CA ALA A 183 -3.17 -3.09 -31.68
C ALA A 183 -4.19 -4.05 -31.03
N ARG A 184 -4.47 -5.20 -31.66
CA ARG A 184 -5.45 -6.17 -31.17
C ARG A 184 -4.92 -6.90 -29.93
N LEU A 185 -3.66 -7.35 -29.97
CA LEU A 185 -3.04 -8.00 -28.82
C LEU A 185 -2.85 -7.02 -27.67
N SER A 186 -2.40 -5.80 -27.95
CA SER A 186 -2.30 -4.73 -26.96
C SER A 186 -3.61 -4.50 -26.23
N ALA A 187 -4.74 -4.37 -26.95
CA ALA A 187 -6.04 -4.20 -26.33
C ALA A 187 -6.48 -5.40 -25.47
N ALA A 188 -6.14 -6.63 -25.89
CA ALA A 188 -6.43 -7.83 -25.10
C ALA A 188 -5.61 -7.89 -23.81
N LEU A 189 -4.32 -7.57 -23.87
CA LEU A 189 -3.42 -7.50 -22.73
C LEU A 189 -3.83 -6.40 -21.76
N MET A 190 -4.20 -5.21 -22.25
CA MET A 190 -4.68 -4.10 -21.42
C MET A 190 -5.95 -4.49 -20.66
N LYS A 191 -6.89 -5.18 -21.32
CA LYS A 191 -8.09 -5.70 -20.63
C LYS A 191 -7.74 -6.72 -19.57
N ALA A 192 -6.83 -7.65 -19.86
CA ALA A 192 -6.38 -8.64 -18.89
C ALA A 192 -5.70 -7.98 -17.68
N ALA A 193 -4.84 -6.98 -17.91
CA ALA A 193 -4.26 -6.16 -16.86
C ALA A 193 -5.35 -5.51 -16.00
N GLY A 194 -6.36 -4.89 -16.63
CA GLY A 194 -7.51 -4.32 -15.96
C GLY A 194 -8.30 -5.31 -15.09
N VAL A 195 -8.41 -6.58 -15.49
CA VAL A 195 -9.05 -7.61 -14.64
C VAL A 195 -8.25 -7.81 -13.35
N PHE A 196 -6.93 -7.92 -13.44
CA PHE A 196 -6.11 -8.11 -12.25
C PHE A 196 -6.06 -6.85 -11.37
N GLY A 197 -6.00 -5.66 -11.96
CA GLY A 197 -6.14 -4.40 -11.24
C GLY A 197 -7.49 -4.29 -10.53
N PHE A 198 -8.57 -4.73 -11.17
CA PHE A 198 -9.90 -4.77 -10.56
C PHE A 198 -9.94 -5.71 -9.35
N LEU A 199 -9.38 -6.91 -9.46
CA LEU A 199 -9.27 -7.86 -8.35
C LEU A 199 -8.43 -7.30 -7.20
N ALA A 200 -7.30 -6.66 -7.51
CA ALA A 200 -6.47 -5.96 -6.52
C ALA A 200 -7.25 -4.85 -5.80
N GLY A 201 -8.04 -4.06 -6.54
CA GLY A 201 -8.91 -3.03 -5.96
C GLY A 201 -9.98 -3.59 -5.02
N LEU A 202 -10.63 -4.69 -5.38
CA LEU A 202 -11.60 -5.36 -4.51
C LEU A 202 -10.95 -5.89 -3.22
N LEU A 203 -9.76 -6.49 -3.31
CA LEU A 203 -8.99 -6.91 -2.15
C LEU A 203 -8.52 -5.71 -1.30
N GLY A 204 -8.22 -4.58 -1.94
CA GLY A 204 -7.93 -3.32 -1.27
C GLY A 204 -9.12 -2.84 -0.44
N PHE A 205 -10.33 -2.84 -1.01
CA PHE A 205 -11.55 -2.51 -0.24
C PHE A 205 -11.84 -3.51 0.87
N TYR A 206 -11.55 -4.80 0.67
CA TYR A 206 -11.62 -5.79 1.73
C TYR A 206 -10.69 -5.44 2.89
N ALA A 207 -9.43 -5.06 2.60
CA ALA A 207 -8.49 -4.61 3.61
C ALA A 207 -8.95 -3.32 4.32
N THR A 208 -9.51 -2.36 3.57
CA THR A 208 -10.12 -1.15 4.15
C THR A 208 -11.23 -1.49 5.13
N ALA A 209 -12.14 -2.38 4.75
CA ALA A 209 -13.22 -2.83 5.60
C ALA A 209 -12.68 -3.54 6.86
N HIS A 210 -11.66 -4.38 6.72
CA HIS A 210 -11.00 -5.02 7.85
C HIS A 210 -10.49 -4.00 8.87
N TYR A 211 -9.71 -3.02 8.43
CA TYR A 211 -9.13 -2.03 9.36
C TYR A 211 -10.19 -1.14 10.01
N LEU A 212 -11.23 -0.74 9.26
CA LEU A 212 -12.34 0.04 9.85
C LEU A 212 -13.10 -0.79 10.88
N CYS A 213 -13.45 -2.04 10.55
CA CYS A 213 -14.18 -2.92 11.47
C CYS A 213 -13.39 -3.20 12.75
N GLN A 214 -12.07 -3.38 12.63
CA GLN A 214 -11.20 -3.58 13.79
C GLN A 214 -11.22 -2.38 14.75
N ASP A 215 -11.34 -1.16 14.23
CA ASP A 215 -11.34 0.05 15.04
C ASP A 215 -12.74 0.39 15.61
N VAL A 216 -13.82 0.11 14.87
CA VAL A 216 -15.17 0.60 15.22
C VAL A 216 -16.19 -0.47 15.58
N LEU A 217 -15.99 -1.74 15.19
CA LEU A 217 -16.94 -2.84 15.40
C LEU A 217 -16.40 -3.89 16.38
N PRO A 218 -17.29 -4.66 17.04
CA PRO A 218 -16.87 -5.70 17.99
C PRO A 218 -16.35 -6.98 17.32
N PHE A 219 -16.33 -7.05 15.99
CA PHE A 219 -15.88 -8.22 15.23
C PHE A 219 -14.81 -7.84 14.20
N ASN A 220 -13.95 -8.81 13.89
CA ASN A 220 -12.85 -8.63 12.94
C ASN A 220 -13.10 -9.44 11.67
N ILE A 221 -12.86 -8.81 10.52
CA ILE A 221 -12.84 -9.50 9.23
C ILE A 221 -11.52 -10.26 9.10
N PRO A 222 -11.49 -11.55 8.74
CA PRO A 222 -10.25 -12.33 8.75
C PRO A 222 -9.35 -12.03 7.54
N MET A 223 -8.09 -11.66 7.77
CA MET A 223 -7.10 -11.44 6.70
C MET A 223 -6.26 -12.69 6.33
N GLY A 224 -6.41 -13.77 7.09
CA GLY A 224 -5.64 -15.02 6.90
C GLY A 224 -4.18 -14.88 7.36
N ASP A 225 -3.93 -14.94 8.67
CA ASP A 225 -2.60 -14.77 9.27
C ASP A 225 -1.62 -15.87 8.82
N THR A 226 -0.54 -15.48 8.13
CA THR A 226 0.53 -16.37 7.66
C THR A 226 1.74 -16.41 8.59
N SER A 227 1.74 -15.65 9.69
CA SER A 227 2.88 -15.50 10.60
C SER A 227 3.35 -16.83 11.21
N ARG A 228 2.44 -17.82 11.33
CA ARG A 228 2.77 -19.18 11.79
C ARG A 228 3.77 -19.88 10.87
N VAL A 229 3.67 -19.67 9.56
CA VAL A 229 4.59 -20.25 8.56
C VAL A 229 5.97 -19.63 8.70
N VAL A 230 6.05 -18.31 8.87
CA VAL A 230 7.33 -17.61 9.04
C VAL A 230 7.99 -17.92 10.38
N LYS A 231 7.23 -18.05 11.46
CA LYS A 231 7.76 -18.51 12.76
C LYS A 231 8.39 -19.90 12.65
N ARG A 232 7.77 -20.81 11.88
CA ARG A 232 8.33 -22.14 11.60
C ARG A 232 9.66 -22.05 10.86
N TRP A 233 9.78 -21.17 9.86
CA TRP A 233 11.03 -20.96 9.12
C TRP A 233 12.16 -20.39 9.98
N LYS A 234 11.86 -19.42 10.85
CA LYS A 234 12.84 -18.89 11.81
C LYS A 234 13.30 -19.96 12.81
N LYS A 235 12.40 -20.84 13.25
CA LYS A 235 12.73 -21.94 14.15
C LYS A 235 13.66 -22.98 13.49
N VAL A 236 13.49 -23.27 12.21
CA VAL A 236 14.40 -24.16 11.45
C VAL A 236 15.79 -23.55 11.30
N LYS A 237 15.89 -22.23 11.05
CA LYS A 237 17.19 -21.53 10.96
C LYS A 237 17.98 -21.48 12.26
N ASN A 238 17.32 -21.54 13.42
CA ASN A 238 17.99 -21.52 14.73
C ASN A 238 18.40 -22.92 15.23
N VAL A 239 18.17 -23.98 14.44
CA VAL A 239 18.48 -25.38 14.79
C VAL A 239 19.62 -25.92 13.91
N VAL A 240 20.11 -25.14 12.95
CA VAL A 240 21.30 -25.42 12.12
C VAL A 240 22.40 -24.44 12.53
#